data_AF-A0AAW4BII2-F1
#
_entry.id   AF-A0AAW4BII2-F1
#
_cell.length_a   1.000
_cell.length_b   1.000
_cell.length_c   1.000
_cell.angle_alpha   90.00
_cell.angle_beta   90.00
_cell.angle_gamma   90.00
#
_symmetry.space_group_name_H-M   'P 1'
#
loop_
_entity.id
_entity.type
_entity.pdbx_description
1 polymer ?
#
loop_
_entity_poly.entity_id
_entity_poly.type
_entity_poly.pdbx_seq_one_letter_code
_entity_poly.pdbx_strand_id
1 'polypeptide(L)'
;AYGLTSLELDRSMLNIGKVSVRRAKGIFPDGTPFEIEQALVLDVPKNTSHKKVYLALPVSRPGTIDVGEDARLRHSSQEHPVYDTSREHSDPVQLELATLNIQLRLEGDELKDFVLISVAEISEHKSEGVVVLNQAFVPQCLQFSVSNYLTDNVADLFAQVQYRSRAIHTRLQAESSSKSYQSLMRDYLWLQVLGAWMPKLEQWSLDGSLLTRHL
;
A
#
# COMPACT_ATOMS: atom_id res chain seq x y z
N ALA A 1 -4.24 14.57 -2.25
CA ALA A 1 -3.89 13.39 -1.45
C ALA A 1 -3.04 12.48 -2.33
N TYR A 2 -2.00 11.84 -1.78
CA TYR A 2 -1.05 11.02 -2.54
C TYR A 2 -0.77 9.69 -1.81
N GLY A 3 -0.24 8.70 -2.52
CA GLY A 3 0.04 7.36 -2.02
C GLY A 3 -0.44 6.25 -2.97
N LEU A 4 -0.32 5.02 -2.50
CA LEU A 4 -0.62 3.79 -3.24
C LEU A 4 -2.10 3.41 -3.17
N THR A 5 -2.67 3.00 -4.29
CA THR A 5 -3.97 2.32 -4.37
C THR A 5 -3.81 0.82 -4.61
N SER A 6 -2.67 0.38 -5.13
CA SER A 6 -2.30 -1.04 -5.17
C SER A 6 -0.80 -1.22 -5.03
N LEU A 7 -0.38 -2.34 -4.44
CA LEU A 7 1.02 -2.74 -4.32
C LEU A 7 1.12 -4.28 -4.31
N GLU A 8 1.91 -4.83 -5.22
CA GLU A 8 2.23 -6.24 -5.29
C GLU A 8 3.74 -6.44 -5.23
N LEU A 9 4.23 -6.98 -4.11
CA LEU A 9 5.64 -7.32 -3.91
C LEU A 9 5.91 -8.77 -4.33
N ASP A 10 7.03 -9.01 -5.01
CA ASP A 10 7.50 -10.37 -5.28
C ASP A 10 8.20 -10.97 -4.06
N ARG A 11 7.49 -11.81 -3.31
CA ARG A 11 8.05 -12.47 -2.12
C ARG A 11 9.14 -13.50 -2.47
N SER A 12 9.18 -14.03 -3.69
CA SER A 12 10.20 -15.01 -4.08
C SER A 12 11.58 -14.37 -4.23
N MET A 13 11.63 -13.09 -4.63
CA MET A 13 12.86 -12.32 -4.80
C MET A 13 13.58 -12.04 -3.46
N LEU A 14 12.83 -12.03 -2.36
CA LEU A 14 13.38 -11.85 -1.01
C LEU A 14 14.37 -12.96 -0.64
N ASN A 15 14.16 -14.19 -1.15
CA ASN A 15 15.03 -15.33 -0.87
C ASN A 15 16.42 -15.21 -1.52
N ILE A 16 16.57 -14.32 -2.50
CA ILE A 16 17.81 -14.12 -3.25
C ILE A 16 18.41 -12.72 -3.02
N GLY A 17 18.06 -12.06 -1.91
CA GLY A 17 18.67 -10.77 -1.54
C GLY A 17 18.01 -9.55 -2.19
N LYS A 18 16.85 -9.69 -2.84
CA LYS A 18 16.23 -8.64 -3.65
C LYS A 18 14.84 -8.26 -3.16
N VAL A 19 14.49 -6.99 -3.31
CA VAL A 19 13.11 -6.50 -3.18
C VAL A 19 12.59 -6.20 -4.58
N SER A 20 11.41 -6.69 -4.90
CA SER A 20 10.78 -6.46 -6.20
C SER A 20 9.33 -6.05 -6.07
N VAL A 21 8.94 -5.03 -6.84
CA VAL A 21 7.57 -4.57 -7.00
C VAL A 21 7.10 -5.05 -8.37
N ARG A 22 6.18 -6.02 -8.42
CA ARG A 22 5.62 -6.54 -9.68
C ARG A 22 4.66 -5.55 -10.31
N ARG A 23 3.77 -5.00 -9.48
CA ARG A 23 2.74 -4.05 -9.85
C ARG A 23 2.52 -3.06 -8.73
N ALA A 24 2.24 -1.82 -9.09
CA ALA A 24 1.77 -0.82 -8.15
C ALA A 24 1.01 0.27 -8.90
N LYS A 25 0.05 0.90 -8.24
CA LYS A 25 -0.68 2.06 -8.75
C LYS A 25 -0.79 3.10 -7.66
N GLY A 26 -0.82 4.37 -8.04
CA GLY A 26 -1.01 5.44 -7.09
C GLY A 26 -0.72 6.81 -7.66
N ILE A 27 -0.49 7.75 -6.75
CA ILE A 27 -0.17 9.13 -7.06
C ILE A 27 1.03 9.55 -6.21
N PHE A 28 2.08 10.09 -6.84
CA PHE A 28 3.24 10.66 -6.15
C PHE A 28 2.89 11.95 -5.38
N PRO A 29 3.68 12.33 -4.36
CA PRO A 29 3.52 13.59 -3.63
C PRO A 29 3.37 14.86 -4.49
N ASP A 30 3.98 14.88 -5.68
CA ASP A 30 3.90 15.98 -6.64
C ASP A 30 2.62 15.97 -7.50
N GLY A 31 1.72 15.02 -7.27
CA GLY A 31 0.45 14.86 -7.99
C GLY A 31 0.51 13.94 -9.20
N THR A 32 1.67 13.33 -9.49
CA THR A 32 1.85 12.50 -10.69
C THR A 32 1.22 11.12 -10.51
N PRO A 33 0.20 10.76 -11.30
CA PRO A 33 -0.35 9.42 -11.29
C PRO A 33 0.65 8.45 -11.93
N PHE A 34 0.68 7.22 -11.43
CA PHE A 34 1.53 6.19 -12.01
C PHE A 34 0.88 4.81 -11.95
N GLU A 35 1.32 3.97 -12.87
CA GLU A 35 1.06 2.54 -12.91
C GLU A 35 2.35 1.82 -13.29
N ILE A 36 2.72 0.82 -12.49
CA ILE A 36 3.86 -0.06 -12.74
C ILE A 36 3.30 -1.36 -13.33
N GLU A 37 3.62 -1.60 -14.60
CA GLU A 37 3.28 -2.84 -15.30
C GLU A 37 4.49 -3.78 -15.45
N GLN A 38 5.69 -3.21 -15.45
CA GLN A 38 6.95 -3.94 -15.52
C GLN A 38 7.60 -3.99 -14.14
N ALA A 39 8.03 -5.18 -13.72
CA ALA A 39 8.56 -5.38 -12.38
C ALA A 39 9.83 -4.57 -12.14
N LEU A 40 9.85 -3.80 -11.05
CA LEU A 40 11.04 -3.09 -10.58
C LEU A 40 11.76 -3.97 -9.56
N VAL A 41 13.09 -4.01 -9.62
CA VAL A 41 13.91 -4.85 -8.73
C VAL A 41 15.03 -4.03 -8.11
N LEU A 42 15.27 -4.25 -6.82
CA LEU A 42 16.34 -3.64 -6.04
C LEU A 42 17.16 -4.76 -5.39
N ASP A 43 18.46 -4.77 -5.66
CA ASP A 43 19.43 -5.58 -4.91
C ASP A 43 19.70 -4.92 -3.56
N VAL A 44 19.46 -5.66 -2.47
CA VAL A 44 19.64 -5.14 -1.11
C VAL A 44 21.08 -5.41 -0.67
N PRO A 45 21.86 -4.39 -0.27
CA PRO A 45 23.20 -4.60 0.26
C PRO A 45 23.20 -5.50 1.50
N LYS A 46 24.24 -6.32 1.67
CA LYS A 46 24.43 -7.14 2.87
C LYS A 46 24.49 -6.27 4.12
N ASN A 47 24.07 -6.81 5.26
CA ASN A 47 24.01 -6.10 6.55
C ASN A 47 23.05 -4.88 6.56
N THR A 48 22.13 -4.80 5.59
CA THR A 48 21.03 -3.83 5.64
C THR A 48 20.03 -4.23 6.72
N SER A 49 19.67 -3.30 7.60
CA SER A 49 18.67 -3.50 8.64
C SER A 49 17.97 -2.17 8.94
N HIS A 50 16.67 -2.25 9.24
CA HIS A 50 15.80 -1.11 9.56
C HIS A 50 15.87 0.03 8.53
N LYS A 51 15.72 -0.33 7.25
CA LYS A 51 15.77 0.61 6.12
C LYS A 51 14.53 0.52 5.25
N LYS A 52 14.00 1.67 4.86
CA LYS A 52 12.88 1.75 3.93
C LYS A 52 13.31 1.53 2.48
N VAL A 53 12.39 0.97 1.70
CA VAL A 53 12.46 0.89 0.25
C VAL A 53 11.42 1.84 -0.32
N TYR A 54 11.84 2.65 -1.29
CA TYR A 54 11.04 3.68 -1.92
C TYR A 54 10.82 3.37 -3.40
N LEU A 55 9.62 3.65 -3.88
CA LEU A 55 9.45 4.06 -5.28
C LEU A 55 9.95 5.49 -5.40
N ALA A 56 10.85 5.72 -6.34
CA ALA A 56 11.52 6.98 -6.56
C ALA A 56 11.31 7.42 -8.01
N LEU A 57 10.78 8.64 -8.18
CA LEU A 57 10.58 9.28 -9.48
C LEU A 57 11.38 10.59 -9.51
N PRO A 58 12.28 10.82 -10.48
CA PRO A 58 13.06 12.06 -10.52
C PRO A 58 12.18 13.31 -10.55
N VAL A 59 12.56 14.34 -9.79
CA VAL A 59 11.83 15.61 -9.70
C VAL A 59 11.87 16.34 -11.03
N SER A 60 10.70 16.77 -11.54
CA SER A 60 10.63 17.67 -12.69
C SER A 60 11.08 19.08 -12.27
N ARG A 61 11.98 19.70 -13.05
CA ARG A 61 12.46 21.06 -12.81
C ARG A 61 12.11 21.95 -14.01
N PRO A 62 11.51 23.13 -13.80
CA PRO A 62 11.24 24.05 -14.89
C PRO A 62 12.53 24.42 -15.64
N GLY A 63 12.50 24.32 -16.97
CA GLY A 63 13.64 24.67 -17.84
C GLY A 63 14.72 23.60 -17.98
N THR A 64 14.54 22.40 -17.43
CA THR A 64 15.41 21.26 -17.70
C THR A 64 14.77 20.29 -18.69
N ILE A 65 15.60 19.52 -19.39
CA ILE A 65 15.15 18.39 -20.17
C ILE A 65 14.65 17.32 -19.19
N ASP A 66 13.44 16.80 -19.42
CA ASP A 66 12.79 15.79 -18.57
C ASP A 66 12.68 14.42 -19.25
N VAL A 67 13.07 14.31 -20.53
CA VAL A 67 12.97 13.09 -21.35
C VAL A 67 14.34 12.73 -21.92
N GLY A 68 14.74 11.47 -21.78
CA GLY A 68 15.95 10.93 -22.41
C GLY A 68 16.34 9.57 -21.83
N GLU A 69 17.53 9.08 -22.17
CA GLU A 69 17.99 7.75 -21.73
C GLU A 69 18.60 7.75 -20.32
N ASP A 70 18.95 8.91 -19.77
CA ASP A 70 19.56 9.01 -18.44
C ASP A 70 18.53 8.65 -17.34
N ALA A 71 18.91 7.71 -16.48
CA ALA A 71 18.11 7.24 -15.35
C ALA A 71 17.70 8.34 -14.34
N ARG A 72 18.33 9.51 -14.41
CA ARG A 72 18.02 10.69 -13.58
C ARG A 72 16.97 11.61 -14.21
N LEU A 73 16.64 11.40 -15.48
CA LEU A 73 15.56 12.11 -16.14
C LEU A 73 14.23 11.48 -15.74
N ARG A 74 13.22 12.34 -15.60
CA ARG A 74 11.91 11.95 -15.12
C ARG A 74 11.21 10.95 -16.04
N HIS A 75 11.47 11.05 -17.35
CA HIS A 75 10.91 10.17 -18.35
C HIS A 75 11.98 9.55 -19.23
N SER A 76 11.72 8.32 -19.65
CA SER A 76 12.40 7.67 -20.77
C SER A 76 11.54 7.75 -22.03
N SER A 77 12.19 7.70 -23.18
CA SER A 77 11.52 7.60 -24.48
C SER A 77 11.29 6.15 -24.85
N GLN A 78 10.09 5.79 -25.29
CA GLN A 78 9.77 4.45 -25.74
C GLN A 78 8.94 4.49 -27.03
N GLU A 79 9.35 3.72 -28.05
CA GLU A 79 8.55 3.51 -29.24
C GLU A 79 7.30 2.67 -28.91
N HIS A 80 6.15 3.15 -29.34
CA HIS A 80 4.86 2.53 -29.09
C HIS A 80 4.01 2.50 -30.38
N PRO A 81 3.59 1.30 -30.84
CA PRO A 81 2.71 1.19 -31.99
C PRO A 81 1.28 1.59 -31.62
N VAL A 82 0.74 2.60 -32.31
CA VAL A 82 -0.63 3.06 -32.14
C VAL A 82 -1.48 2.66 -33.35
N TYR A 83 -2.64 2.07 -33.08
CA TYR A 83 -3.59 1.63 -34.10
C TYR A 83 -4.75 2.62 -34.21
N ASP A 84 -5.14 2.97 -35.44
CA ASP A 84 -6.34 3.79 -35.69
C ASP A 84 -7.61 2.94 -35.52
N THR A 85 -8.46 3.32 -34.55
CA THR A 85 -9.71 2.63 -34.26
C THR A 85 -10.89 3.11 -35.10
N SER A 86 -10.70 4.08 -36.00
CA SER A 86 -11.75 4.63 -36.86
C SER A 86 -11.89 3.92 -38.21
N ARG A 87 -10.96 3.01 -38.54
CA ARG A 87 -10.91 2.30 -39.83
C ARG A 87 -10.71 0.79 -39.60
N GLU A 88 -11.33 -0.02 -40.44
CA GLU A 88 -11.00 -1.45 -40.50
C GLU A 88 -9.65 -1.64 -41.19
N HIS A 89 -8.80 -2.53 -40.65
CA HIS A 89 -7.47 -2.89 -41.19
C HIS A 89 -6.48 -1.72 -41.34
N SER A 90 -6.27 -0.95 -40.28
CA SER A 90 -5.16 0.04 -40.23
C SER A 90 -3.84 -0.60 -39.83
N ASP A 91 -2.78 -0.27 -40.56
CA ASP A 91 -1.41 -0.51 -40.09
C ASP A 91 -1.09 0.38 -38.87
N PRO A 92 -0.25 -0.09 -37.93
CA PRO A 92 0.15 0.71 -36.78
C PRO A 92 1.11 1.83 -37.17
N VAL A 93 0.99 2.98 -36.51
CA VAL A 93 1.95 4.07 -36.58
C VAL A 93 2.84 4.01 -35.35
N GLN A 94 4.16 4.02 -35.54
CA GLN A 94 5.12 4.10 -34.43
C GLN A 94 5.18 5.53 -33.91
N LEU A 95 4.88 5.71 -32.62
CA LEU A 95 5.04 6.97 -31.92
C LEU A 95 6.07 6.83 -30.81
N GLU A 96 6.80 7.90 -30.54
CA GLU A 96 7.71 7.97 -29.41
C GLU A 96 6.96 8.57 -28.20
N LEU A 97 6.74 7.76 -27.17
CA LEU A 97 6.01 8.14 -25.97
C LEU A 97 6.95 8.27 -24.77
N ALA A 98 6.71 9.28 -23.94
CA ALA A 98 7.42 9.45 -22.68
C ALA A 98 6.83 8.53 -21.60
N THR A 99 7.66 7.69 -20.98
CA THR A 99 7.29 6.80 -19.88
C THR A 99 7.98 7.22 -18.59
N LEU A 100 7.28 7.14 -17.45
CA LEU A 100 7.84 7.54 -16.16
C LEU A 100 9.02 6.63 -15.77
N ASN A 101 10.13 7.25 -15.41
CA ASN A 101 11.34 6.55 -14.97
C ASN A 101 11.29 6.27 -13.47
N ILE A 102 10.44 5.33 -13.08
CA ILE A 102 10.25 4.94 -11.68
C ILE A 102 11.28 3.87 -11.31
N GLN A 103 11.98 4.07 -10.21
CA GLN A 103 13.00 3.15 -9.71
C GLN A 103 12.71 2.76 -8.27
N LEU A 104 13.26 1.62 -7.86
CA LEU A 104 13.37 1.29 -6.44
C LEU A 104 14.68 1.86 -5.87
N ARG A 105 14.59 2.51 -4.71
CA ARG A 105 15.74 3.05 -3.98
C ARG A 105 15.69 2.65 -2.52
N LEU A 106 16.86 2.44 -1.93
CA LEU A 106 16.98 2.14 -0.51
C LEU A 106 17.20 3.42 0.30
N GLU A 107 16.72 3.42 1.54
CA GLU A 107 17.06 4.46 2.51
C GLU A 107 18.58 4.56 2.72
N GLY A 108 19.12 5.76 2.51
CA GLY A 108 20.56 6.01 2.53
C GLY A 108 21.21 6.12 1.14
N ASP A 109 20.47 5.83 0.07
CA ASP A 109 20.87 6.23 -1.29
C ASP A 109 20.74 7.76 -1.46
N GLU A 110 21.19 8.29 -2.61
CA GLU A 110 20.95 9.68 -2.96
C GLU A 110 19.46 9.90 -3.35
N LEU A 111 18.68 10.38 -2.39
CA LEU A 111 17.22 10.52 -2.51
C LEU A 111 16.72 11.95 -2.77
N LYS A 112 17.59 12.96 -2.71
CA LYS A 112 17.19 14.40 -2.72
C LYS A 112 16.51 14.84 -4.01
N ASP A 113 16.87 14.22 -5.13
CA ASP A 113 16.40 14.58 -6.46
C ASP A 113 15.19 13.72 -6.91
N PHE A 114 14.56 13.03 -5.96
CA PHE A 114 13.43 12.16 -6.22
C PHE A 114 12.21 12.53 -5.39
N VAL A 115 11.04 12.34 -5.99
CA VAL A 115 9.76 12.25 -5.29
C VAL A 115 9.56 10.80 -4.88
N LEU A 116 9.23 10.58 -3.61
CA LEU A 116 9.30 9.24 -3.00
C LEU A 116 7.94 8.77 -2.49
N ILE A 117 7.70 7.46 -2.59
CA ILE A 117 6.65 6.73 -1.88
C ILE A 117 7.30 5.52 -1.21
N SER A 118 7.18 5.39 0.11
CA SER A 118 7.69 4.21 0.80
C SER A 118 6.76 3.00 0.55
N VAL A 119 7.32 1.90 0.05
CA VAL A 119 6.58 0.67 -0.30
C VAL A 119 6.85 -0.50 0.64
N ALA A 120 8.01 -0.54 1.27
CA ALA A 120 8.37 -1.58 2.23
C ALA A 120 9.41 -1.07 3.22
N GLU A 121 9.57 -1.79 4.33
CA GLU A 121 10.69 -1.62 5.26
C GLU A 121 11.38 -2.96 5.45
N ILE A 122 12.70 -2.94 5.32
CA ILE A 122 13.56 -4.09 5.57
C ILE A 122 13.84 -4.14 7.06
N SER A 123 13.46 -5.25 7.70
CA SER A 123 13.83 -5.55 9.07
C SER A 123 15.32 -5.93 9.13
N GLU A 124 15.70 -6.92 8.32
CA GLU A 124 17.08 -7.41 8.24
C GLU A 124 17.37 -8.07 6.89
N HIS A 125 18.63 -8.01 6.46
CA HIS A 125 19.20 -8.86 5.43
C HIS A 125 20.09 -9.90 6.12
N LYS A 126 19.60 -11.15 6.17
CA LYS A 126 20.25 -12.27 6.86
C LYS A 126 21.57 -12.66 6.20
N SER A 127 22.44 -13.30 6.99
CA SER A 127 23.72 -13.86 6.51
C SER A 127 23.55 -14.91 5.41
N GLU A 128 22.43 -15.65 5.42
CA GLU A 128 22.06 -16.63 4.38
C GLU A 128 21.62 -15.99 3.05
N GLY A 129 21.51 -14.64 2.98
CA GLY A 129 21.14 -13.89 1.77
C GLY A 129 19.65 -13.57 1.66
N VAL A 130 18.83 -13.98 2.63
CA VAL A 130 17.39 -13.69 2.65
C VAL A 130 17.12 -12.30 3.21
N VAL A 131 16.27 -11.52 2.53
CA VAL A 131 15.76 -10.23 3.02
C VAL A 131 14.44 -10.45 3.75
N VAL A 132 14.35 -9.98 5.00
CA VAL A 132 13.13 -10.02 5.79
C VAL A 132 12.52 -8.63 5.84
N LEU A 133 11.27 -8.52 5.37
CA LEU A 133 10.49 -7.28 5.46
C LEU A 133 9.74 -7.19 6.80
N ASN A 134 9.63 -5.98 7.33
CA ASN A 134 8.79 -5.69 8.48
C ASN A 134 7.31 -5.85 8.10
N GLN A 135 6.64 -6.86 8.66
CA GLN A 135 5.22 -7.13 8.36
C GLN A 135 4.27 -6.09 8.98
N ALA A 136 4.71 -5.36 10.00
CA ALA A 136 3.93 -4.29 10.62
C ALA A 136 4.10 -2.93 9.92
N PHE A 137 4.94 -2.88 8.88
CA PHE A 137 5.14 -1.66 8.11
C PHE A 137 3.88 -1.31 7.31
N VAL A 138 3.42 -0.08 7.47
CA VAL A 138 2.31 0.48 6.69
C VAL A 138 2.90 1.33 5.56
N PRO A 139 2.78 0.90 4.29
CA PRO A 139 3.22 1.72 3.16
C PRO A 139 2.39 3.00 3.08
N GLN A 140 2.88 3.97 2.31
CA GLN A 140 2.14 5.21 2.11
C GLN A 140 0.97 4.97 1.16
N CYS A 141 -0.15 4.48 1.70
CA CYS A 141 -1.30 4.03 0.94
C CYS A 141 -2.52 4.95 1.07
N LEU A 142 -3.16 5.22 -0.07
CA LEU A 142 -4.45 5.90 -0.15
C LEU A 142 -5.60 4.97 0.22
N GLN A 143 -5.51 3.68 -0.12
CA GLN A 143 -6.44 2.63 0.29
C GLN A 143 -5.78 1.74 1.33
N PHE A 144 -6.47 1.43 2.42
CA PHE A 144 -5.83 0.70 3.50
C PHE A 144 -5.53 -0.76 3.14
N SER A 145 -6.27 -1.34 2.19
CA SER A 145 -6.07 -2.71 1.71
C SER A 145 -4.71 -2.98 1.09
N VAL A 146 -4.00 -1.93 0.66
CA VAL A 146 -2.60 -2.03 0.22
C VAL A 146 -1.69 -2.55 1.34
N SER A 147 -2.05 -2.27 2.60
CA SER A 147 -1.35 -2.77 3.78
C SER A 147 -2.06 -4.01 4.33
N ASN A 148 -1.46 -5.18 4.17
CA ASN A 148 -1.98 -6.40 4.80
C ASN A 148 -2.12 -6.23 6.32
N TYR A 149 -1.18 -5.54 6.96
CA TYR A 149 -1.25 -5.22 8.38
C TYR A 149 -2.53 -4.47 8.74
N LEU A 150 -2.90 -3.43 8.00
CA LEU A 150 -4.14 -2.69 8.28
C LEU A 150 -5.38 -3.55 8.04
N THR A 151 -5.40 -4.33 6.95
CA THR A 151 -6.51 -5.24 6.64
C THR A 151 -6.72 -6.26 7.75
N ASP A 152 -5.64 -6.90 8.22
CA ASP A 152 -5.68 -7.89 9.30
C ASP A 152 -6.16 -7.25 10.60
N ASN A 153 -5.68 -6.04 10.95
CA ASN A 153 -6.14 -5.32 12.14
C ASN A 153 -7.62 -4.93 12.07
N VAL A 154 -8.14 -4.56 10.90
CA VAL A 154 -9.57 -4.26 10.72
C VAL A 154 -10.41 -5.52 10.93
N ALA A 155 -9.98 -6.65 10.35
CA ALA A 155 -10.65 -7.93 10.51
C ALA A 155 -10.63 -8.39 11.99
N ASP A 156 -9.48 -8.27 12.66
CA ASP A 156 -9.32 -8.60 14.08
C ASP A 156 -10.19 -7.71 14.97
N LEU A 157 -10.22 -6.40 14.70
CA LEU A 157 -11.07 -5.47 15.45
C LEU A 157 -12.55 -5.82 15.29
N PHE A 158 -12.98 -6.13 14.06
CA PHE A 158 -14.35 -6.57 13.80
C PHE A 158 -14.70 -7.84 14.56
N ALA A 159 -13.84 -8.86 14.52
CA ALA A 159 -14.04 -10.12 15.25
C ALA A 159 -14.12 -9.90 16.77
N GLN A 160 -13.27 -9.04 17.33
CA GLN A 160 -13.28 -8.70 18.75
C GLN A 160 -14.56 -7.96 19.16
N VAL A 161 -15.03 -7.01 18.35
CA VAL A 161 -16.29 -6.29 18.59
C VAL A 161 -17.47 -7.25 18.55
N GLN A 162 -17.52 -8.16 17.57
CA GLN A 162 -18.56 -9.17 17.46
C GLN A 162 -18.56 -10.11 18.68
N TYR A 163 -17.39 -10.61 19.08
CA TYR A 163 -17.24 -11.47 20.25
C TYR A 163 -17.71 -10.78 21.54
N ARG A 164 -17.25 -9.54 21.79
CA ARG A 164 -17.62 -8.79 22.99
C ARG A 164 -19.10 -8.44 23.02
N SER A 165 -19.69 -8.06 21.88
CA SER A 165 -21.11 -7.79 21.75
C SER A 165 -21.94 -9.01 22.13
N ARG A 166 -21.57 -10.19 21.61
CA ARG A 166 -22.24 -11.46 21.96
C ARG A 166 -22.09 -11.82 23.44
N ALA A 167 -20.90 -11.64 24.02
CA ALA A 167 -20.67 -11.91 25.43
C ALA A 167 -21.50 -11.00 26.36
N ILE A 168 -21.61 -9.72 26.03
CA ILE A 168 -22.46 -8.76 26.77
C ILE A 168 -23.94 -9.13 26.61
N HIS A 169 -24.37 -9.47 25.39
CA HIS A 169 -25.74 -9.88 25.12
C HIS A 169 -26.14 -11.11 25.94
N THR A 170 -25.32 -12.17 25.96
CA THR A 170 -25.55 -13.36 26.78
C THR A 170 -25.61 -13.01 28.27
N ARG A 171 -24.74 -12.12 28.74
CA ARG A 171 -24.76 -11.67 30.13
C ARG A 171 -26.02 -10.89 30.49
N LEU A 172 -26.56 -10.08 29.58
CA LEU A 172 -27.82 -9.37 29.81
C LEU A 172 -29.03 -10.31 29.84
N GLN A 173 -28.99 -11.42 29.08
CA GLN A 173 -30.05 -12.44 29.10
C GLN A 173 -30.03 -13.32 30.36
N ALA A 174 -28.86 -13.60 30.94
CA ALA A 174 -28.77 -14.40 32.16
C ALA A 174 -29.43 -13.69 33.36
N GLU A 175 -30.26 -14.40 34.13
CA GLU A 175 -31.17 -13.89 35.17
C GLU A 175 -30.71 -12.57 35.84
N SER A 176 -31.51 -11.53 35.60
CA SER A 176 -31.24 -10.15 36.01
C SER A 176 -31.47 -9.88 37.50
N SER A 177 -32.06 -10.83 38.23
CA SER A 177 -32.49 -10.71 39.63
C SER A 177 -31.35 -10.50 40.63
N SER A 178 -30.12 -10.90 40.27
CA SER A 178 -28.92 -10.75 41.12
C SER A 178 -27.98 -9.61 40.71
N LYS A 179 -28.29 -8.87 39.64
CA LYS A 179 -27.39 -7.83 39.10
C LYS A 179 -27.79 -6.44 39.58
N SER A 180 -26.80 -5.66 40.00
CA SER A 180 -27.04 -4.26 40.34
C SER A 180 -27.47 -3.47 39.10
N TYR A 181 -28.37 -2.50 39.29
CA TYR A 181 -28.81 -1.59 38.22
C TYR A 181 -27.64 -0.91 37.51
N GLN A 182 -26.60 -0.53 38.25
CA GLN A 182 -25.39 0.08 37.71
C GLN A 182 -24.64 -0.85 36.74
N SER A 183 -24.54 -2.15 37.07
CA SER A 183 -23.90 -3.13 36.17
C SER A 183 -24.70 -3.34 34.89
N LEU A 184 -26.03 -3.40 34.99
CA LEU A 184 -26.92 -3.56 33.83
C LEU A 184 -26.86 -2.34 32.91
N MET A 185 -26.88 -1.14 33.49
CA MET A 185 -26.74 0.12 32.74
C MET A 185 -25.42 0.18 31.98
N ARG A 186 -24.30 -0.17 32.63
CA ARG A 186 -22.99 -0.22 32.00
C ARG A 186 -22.95 -1.18 30.81
N ASP A 187 -23.46 -2.40 30.99
CA ASP A 187 -23.46 -3.43 29.96
C ASP A 187 -24.38 -3.04 28.78
N TYR A 188 -25.51 -2.37 29.05
CA TYR A 188 -26.38 -1.80 28.02
C TYR A 188 -25.68 -0.69 27.21
N LEU A 189 -25.00 0.24 27.87
CA LEU A 189 -24.23 1.32 27.19
C LEU A 189 -23.12 0.74 26.32
N TRP A 190 -22.40 -0.28 26.79
CA TRP A 190 -21.41 -0.97 25.96
C TRP A 190 -22.04 -1.62 24.74
N LEU A 191 -23.18 -2.30 24.91
CA LEU A 191 -23.88 -2.93 23.79
C LEU A 191 -24.34 -1.90 22.76
N GLN A 192 -24.82 -0.73 23.19
CA GLN A 192 -25.18 0.38 22.29
C GLN A 192 -23.97 0.86 21.47
N VAL A 193 -22.82 1.09 22.11
CA VAL A 193 -21.61 1.54 21.41
C VAL A 193 -21.12 0.49 20.42
N LEU A 194 -21.01 -0.77 20.85
CA LEU A 194 -20.56 -1.87 19.98
C LEU A 194 -21.54 -2.07 18.82
N GLY A 195 -22.84 -2.06 19.08
CA GLY A 195 -23.88 -2.18 18.05
C GLY A 195 -23.86 -1.04 17.03
N ALA A 196 -23.55 0.19 17.46
CA ALA A 196 -23.45 1.33 16.55
C ALA A 196 -22.26 1.24 15.59
N TRP A 197 -21.11 0.73 16.06
CA TRP A 197 -19.90 0.60 15.25
C TRP A 197 -19.84 -0.68 14.41
N MET A 198 -20.56 -1.74 14.81
CA MET A 198 -20.48 -3.05 14.18
C MET A 198 -20.75 -3.05 12.67
N PRO A 199 -21.79 -2.37 12.14
CA PRO A 199 -22.03 -2.33 10.69
C PRO A 199 -20.90 -1.62 9.92
N LYS A 200 -20.27 -0.61 10.52
CA LYS A 200 -19.17 0.14 9.89
C LYS A 200 -17.91 -0.73 9.82
N LEU A 201 -17.60 -1.44 10.90
CA LEU A 201 -16.47 -2.38 10.94
C LEU A 201 -16.68 -3.57 10.01
N GLU A 202 -17.92 -4.07 9.90
CA GLU A 202 -18.28 -5.10 8.93
C GLU A 202 -18.07 -4.61 7.49
N GLN A 203 -18.54 -3.40 7.17
CA GLN A 203 -18.30 -2.79 5.87
C GLN A 203 -16.80 -2.65 5.57
N TRP A 204 -16.00 -2.16 6.52
CA TRP A 204 -14.56 -2.04 6.35
C TRP A 204 -13.87 -3.39 6.16
N SER A 205 -14.32 -4.43 6.87
CA SER A 205 -13.78 -5.78 6.71
C SER A 205 -14.12 -6.40 5.34
N LEU A 206 -15.25 -6.02 4.72
CA LEU A 206 -15.69 -6.53 3.43
C LEU A 206 -15.16 -5.71 2.24
N ASP A 207 -14.99 -4.40 2.41
CA ASP A 207 -14.55 -3.46 1.37
C ASP A 207 -13.21 -2.80 1.73
N GLY A 208 -12.14 -3.38 1.20
CA GLY A 208 -10.78 -2.86 1.33
C GLY A 208 -10.48 -1.61 0.48
N SER A 209 -11.39 -1.18 -0.40
CA SER A 209 -11.15 -0.05 -1.32
C SER A 209 -11.31 1.32 -0.67
N LEU A 210 -11.76 1.37 0.58
CA LEU A 210 -11.96 2.61 1.31
C LEU A 210 -10.63 3.32 1.58
N LEU A 211 -10.71 4.65 1.61
CA LEU A 211 -9.53 5.47 1.85
C LEU A 211 -8.98 5.24 3.27
N THR A 212 -7.67 5.11 3.39
CA THR A 212 -6.97 4.94 4.67
C THR A 212 -7.31 6.04 5.67
N ARG A 213 -7.57 7.27 5.20
CA ARG A 213 -7.98 8.39 6.06
C ARG A 213 -9.33 8.21 6.76
N HIS A 214 -10.14 7.24 6.33
CA HIS A 214 -11.44 6.95 6.91
C HIS A 214 -11.36 5.87 8.01
N LEU A 215 -10.26 5.12 8.09
CA LEU A 215 -9.92 4.30 9.25
C LEU A 215 -9.59 5.22 10.44
#